data_AF-A0A9P6BYD7-F1
#
_entry.id   AF-A0A9P6BYD7-F1
#
_cell.length_a   1.000
_cell.length_b   1.000
_cell.length_c   1.000
_cell.angle_alpha   90.00
_cell.angle_beta   90.00
_cell.angle_gamma   90.00
#
_symmetry.space_group_name_H-M   'P 1'
#
loop_
_entity.id
_entity.type
_entity.pdbx_description
1 polymer ?
#
loop_
_entity_poly.entity_id
_entity_poly.type
_entity_poly.pdbx_seq_one_letter_code
_entity_poly.pdbx_strand_id
1 'polypeptide(L)'
;MTTPLSYMCIPSALIDKGKSFEEVRMDDYIQAYMTTSKPPQPVPRLPAGDKERSSLGLPPLFKPVSEYDPILASRPKESSFSSSQLSGSRKKDLADIPATQDFKGEKVGAETFYTISCSEPYTWFSPEELRHHAYQKGHRYPPSDELQSITTKPEFAQHSFEELRVVYMLSGRELTSAEIIAAMQPR
;
A
#
# COMPACT_ATOMS: atom_id res chain seq x y z
N MET A 1 -18.67 15.10 -21.51
CA MET A 1 -18.62 13.62 -21.52
C MET A 1 -17.51 13.23 -20.57
N THR A 2 -17.83 12.64 -19.43
CA THR A 2 -16.88 12.17 -18.42
C THR A 2 -16.34 10.81 -18.84
N THR A 3 -15.02 10.67 -18.96
CA THR A 3 -14.38 9.38 -19.15
C THR A 3 -14.55 8.54 -17.89
N PRO A 4 -14.98 7.27 -18.00
CA PRO A 4 -15.12 6.41 -16.84
C PRO A 4 -13.78 6.20 -16.15
N LEU A 5 -13.80 6.20 -14.82
CA LEU A 5 -12.61 5.93 -14.01
C LEU A 5 -12.20 4.46 -14.21
N SER A 6 -10.98 4.26 -14.68
CA SER A 6 -10.36 2.94 -14.80
C SER A 6 -9.22 2.85 -13.80
N TYR A 7 -9.18 1.77 -13.03
CA TYR A 7 -8.12 1.52 -12.06
C TYR A 7 -7.48 0.15 -12.31
N MET A 8 -6.18 0.04 -12.02
CA MET A 8 -5.45 -1.22 -12.16
C MET A 8 -5.68 -2.06 -10.91
N CYS A 9 -6.30 -3.22 -11.06
CA CYS A 9 -6.46 -4.16 -9.93
C CYS A 9 -6.25 -5.61 -10.39
N ILE A 10 -6.23 -6.53 -9.41
CA ILE A 10 -6.27 -7.96 -9.66
C ILE A 10 -7.73 -8.40 -9.45
N PRO A 11 -8.50 -8.71 -10.51
CA PRO A 11 -9.92 -8.99 -10.38
C PRO A 11 -10.23 -10.16 -9.44
N SER A 12 -9.36 -11.17 -9.37
CA SER A 12 -9.53 -12.30 -8.45
C SER A 12 -9.43 -11.91 -6.97
N ALA A 13 -8.63 -10.89 -6.63
CA ALA A 13 -8.55 -10.37 -5.26
C ALA A 13 -9.88 -9.70 -4.83
N LEU A 14 -10.69 -9.24 -5.78
CA LEU A 14 -12.02 -8.69 -5.52
C LEU A 14 -13.09 -9.78 -5.31
N ILE A 15 -12.85 -10.98 -5.81
CA ILE A 15 -13.79 -12.11 -5.76
C ILE A 15 -13.63 -12.87 -4.44
N ASP A 16 -12.40 -13.01 -3.94
CA ASP A 16 -12.12 -13.78 -2.73
C ASP A 16 -12.12 -12.92 -1.45
N LYS A 17 -13.19 -13.08 -0.66
CA LYS A 17 -13.19 -12.99 0.82
C LYS A 17 -12.68 -11.70 1.48
N GLY A 18 -12.97 -10.53 0.92
CA GLY A 18 -12.87 -9.26 1.65
C GLY A 18 -11.46 -8.89 2.11
N LYS A 19 -10.42 -9.50 1.54
CA LYS A 19 -9.04 -9.06 1.71
C LYS A 19 -8.75 -7.88 0.79
N SER A 20 -8.03 -6.90 1.30
CA SER A 20 -7.40 -5.84 0.52
C SER A 20 -6.32 -6.39 -0.41
N PHE A 21 -5.93 -5.62 -1.42
CA PHE A 21 -4.88 -6.02 -2.35
C PHE A 21 -3.53 -6.17 -1.65
N GLU A 22 -3.27 -5.35 -0.63
CA GLU A 22 -2.08 -5.45 0.21
C GLU A 22 -2.09 -6.72 1.03
N GLU A 23 -3.23 -7.16 1.57
CA GLU A 23 -3.32 -8.41 2.32
C GLU A 23 -3.05 -9.62 1.43
N VAL A 24 -3.61 -9.67 0.22
CA VAL A 24 -3.30 -10.72 -0.77
C VAL A 24 -1.81 -10.71 -1.10
N ARG A 25 -1.23 -9.53 -1.33
CA ARG A 25 0.22 -9.40 -1.58
C ARG A 25 1.04 -9.86 -0.39
N MET A 26 0.62 -9.58 0.84
CA MET A 26 1.33 -10.02 2.05
C MET A 26 1.29 -11.54 2.21
N ASP A 27 0.16 -12.17 1.90
CA ASP A 27 0.05 -13.63 1.89
C ASP A 27 1.07 -14.24 0.90
N ASP A 28 1.15 -13.69 -0.32
CA ASP A 28 2.12 -14.13 -1.34
C ASP A 28 3.58 -14.00 -0.84
N TYR A 29 3.91 -12.90 -0.17
CA TYR A 29 5.23 -12.70 0.43
C TYR A 29 5.51 -13.74 1.50
N ILE A 30 4.60 -13.93 2.46
CA ILE A 30 4.76 -14.92 3.53
C ILE A 30 4.98 -16.30 2.93
N GLN A 31 4.16 -16.70 1.96
CA GLN A 31 4.28 -17.98 1.30
C GLN A 31 5.63 -18.14 0.57
N ALA A 32 6.10 -17.10 -0.13
CA ALA A 32 7.39 -17.12 -0.82
C ALA A 32 8.58 -17.28 0.15
N TYR A 33 8.59 -16.55 1.27
CA TYR A 33 9.66 -16.68 2.27
C TYR A 33 9.62 -18.04 2.96
N MET A 34 8.44 -18.58 3.26
CA MET A 34 8.30 -19.91 3.89
C MET A 34 8.77 -21.04 2.97
N THR A 35 8.59 -20.88 1.65
CA THR A 35 8.91 -21.94 0.68
C THR A 35 10.32 -21.83 0.07
N THR A 36 10.80 -20.61 -0.15
CA THR A 36 12.03 -20.35 -0.92
C THR A 36 13.09 -19.54 -0.19
N SER A 37 12.79 -19.06 1.03
CA SER A 37 13.60 -18.10 1.80
C SER A 37 13.99 -16.83 1.03
N LYS A 38 13.20 -16.47 0.01
CA LYS A 38 13.42 -15.32 -0.87
C LYS A 38 12.09 -14.58 -1.11
N PRO A 39 12.12 -13.29 -1.45
CA PRO A 39 10.92 -12.56 -1.86
C PRO A 39 10.30 -13.16 -3.13
N PRO A 40 9.00 -12.91 -3.38
CA PRO A 40 8.34 -13.33 -4.62
C PRO A 40 9.08 -12.76 -5.83
N GLN A 41 9.33 -13.61 -6.83
CA GLN A 41 9.94 -13.17 -8.09
C GLN A 41 8.99 -12.21 -8.83
N PRO A 42 9.51 -11.22 -9.57
CA PRO A 42 8.69 -10.36 -10.42
C PRO A 42 7.80 -11.21 -11.35
N VAL A 43 6.52 -10.88 -11.37
CA VAL A 43 5.53 -11.61 -12.16
C VAL A 43 5.89 -11.56 -13.64
N PRO A 44 6.14 -12.70 -14.32
CA PRO A 44 6.45 -12.71 -15.74
C PRO A 44 5.31 -12.10 -16.55
N ARG A 45 5.63 -11.22 -17.52
CA ARG A 45 4.60 -10.55 -18.34
C ARG A 45 3.88 -11.49 -19.32
N LEU A 46 4.50 -12.62 -19.63
CA LEU A 46 3.95 -13.64 -20.53
C LEU A 46 3.85 -14.97 -19.79
N PRO A 47 2.79 -15.77 -20.03
CA PRO A 47 1.64 -15.46 -20.89
C PRO A 47 0.71 -14.38 -20.29
N ALA A 48 -0.04 -13.68 -21.13
CA ALA A 48 -0.94 -12.60 -20.69
C ALA A 48 -2.35 -13.10 -20.28
N GLY A 49 -2.75 -14.28 -20.75
CA GLY A 49 -4.09 -14.84 -20.51
C GLY A 49 -4.23 -15.50 -19.14
N ASP A 50 -5.28 -15.18 -18.38
CA ASP A 50 -5.45 -15.67 -17.00
C ASP A 50 -5.50 -17.19 -16.90
N LYS A 51 -6.16 -17.84 -17.87
CA LYS A 51 -6.27 -19.30 -17.92
C LYS A 51 -4.91 -19.98 -18.12
N GLU A 52 -4.09 -19.43 -19.03
CA GLU A 52 -2.74 -19.94 -19.30
C GLU A 52 -1.84 -19.74 -18.07
N ARG A 53 -1.92 -18.57 -17.45
CA ARG A 53 -1.17 -18.26 -16.22
C ARG A 53 -1.55 -19.20 -15.08
N SER A 54 -2.85 -19.40 -14.85
CA SER A 54 -3.35 -20.33 -13.84
C SER A 54 -2.83 -21.75 -14.08
N SER A 55 -2.78 -22.22 -15.33
CA SER A 55 -2.25 -23.55 -15.66
C SER A 55 -0.74 -23.70 -15.40
N LEU A 56 0.01 -22.59 -15.40
CA LEU A 56 1.44 -22.54 -15.08
C LEU A 56 1.71 -22.20 -13.60
N GLY A 57 0.67 -22.06 -12.77
CA GLY A 57 0.81 -21.59 -11.39
C GLY A 57 1.32 -20.15 -11.27
N LEU A 58 1.18 -19.34 -12.33
CA LEU A 58 1.57 -17.94 -12.34
C LEU A 58 0.42 -17.06 -11.81
N PRO A 59 0.73 -16.03 -10.99
CA PRO A 59 -0.29 -15.13 -10.46
C PRO A 59 -0.92 -14.29 -11.58
N PRO A 60 -2.19 -13.87 -11.48
CA PRO A 60 -2.85 -13.03 -12.48
C PRO A 60 -2.14 -11.68 -12.67
N LEU A 61 -2.22 -11.12 -13.88
CA LEU A 61 -1.69 -9.77 -14.15
C LEU A 61 -2.69 -8.70 -13.72
N PHE A 62 -2.17 -7.53 -13.35
CA PHE A 62 -2.99 -6.34 -13.16
C PHE A 62 -3.66 -5.96 -14.48
N LYS A 63 -4.98 -5.76 -14.42
CA LYS A 63 -5.77 -5.32 -15.57
C LYS A 63 -6.52 -4.04 -15.22
N PRO A 64 -6.74 -3.16 -16.21
CA PRO A 64 -7.64 -2.04 -16.02
C PRO A 64 -9.04 -2.58 -15.78
N VAL A 65 -9.65 -2.20 -14.66
CA VAL A 65 -11.03 -2.52 -14.34
C VAL A 65 -11.81 -1.20 -14.33
N SER A 66 -12.95 -1.21 -15.04
CA SER A 66 -13.86 -0.07 -15.10
C SER A 66 -14.89 -0.15 -13.98
N GLU A 67 -15.43 0.99 -13.57
CA GLU A 67 -16.56 1.06 -12.63
C GLU A 67 -17.80 0.26 -13.07
N TYR A 68 -17.93 -0.04 -14.36
CA TYR A 68 -19.02 -0.83 -14.94
C TYR A 68 -18.70 -2.32 -15.05
N ASP A 69 -17.55 -2.77 -14.56
CA ASP A 69 -17.21 -4.19 -14.60
C ASP A 69 -18.21 -4.99 -13.75
N PRO A 70 -18.86 -6.03 -14.31
CA PRO A 70 -19.85 -6.83 -13.59
C PRO A 70 -19.31 -7.44 -12.28
N ILE A 71 -18.00 -7.66 -12.19
CA ILE A 71 -17.36 -8.15 -10.96
C ILE A 71 -17.54 -7.14 -9.82
N LEU A 72 -17.33 -5.85 -10.09
CA LEU A 72 -17.52 -4.78 -9.11
C LEU A 72 -18.98 -4.44 -8.86
N ALA A 73 -19.82 -4.54 -9.89
CA ALA A 73 -21.25 -4.25 -9.79
C ALA A 73 -21.97 -5.18 -8.80
N SER A 74 -21.43 -6.38 -8.57
CA SER A 74 -21.96 -7.36 -7.61
C SER A 74 -21.54 -7.13 -6.15
N ARG A 75 -20.58 -6.22 -5.88
CA ARG A 75 -20.12 -5.96 -4.51
C ARG A 75 -21.21 -5.20 -3.74
N PRO A 76 -21.53 -5.59 -2.49
CA PRO A 76 -22.37 -4.76 -1.63
C PRO A 76 -21.76 -3.37 -1.54
N LYS A 77 -22.53 -2.34 -1.92
CA LYS A 77 -22.10 -0.96 -1.70
C LYS A 77 -21.90 -0.79 -0.20
N GLU A 78 -20.65 -0.79 0.25
CA GLU A 78 -20.33 -0.52 1.65
C GLU A 78 -20.99 0.80 2.01
N SER A 79 -21.81 0.75 3.07
CA SER A 79 -22.56 1.89 3.57
C SER A 79 -21.58 3.03 3.78
N SER A 80 -21.77 4.13 3.05
CA SER A 80 -21.02 5.37 3.18
C SER A 80 -20.81 5.66 4.67
N PHE A 81 -19.58 5.48 5.17
CA PHE A 81 -19.26 5.85 6.53
C PHE A 81 -19.53 7.35 6.66
N SER A 82 -20.55 7.70 7.46
CA SER A 82 -20.85 9.08 7.81
C SER A 82 -19.68 9.62 8.62
N SER A 83 -18.71 10.24 7.94
CA SER A 83 -17.61 10.95 8.57
C SER A 83 -18.16 11.99 9.54
N SER A 84 -18.10 11.70 10.84
CA SER A 84 -18.51 12.61 11.91
C SER A 84 -17.58 13.82 11.94
N GLN A 85 -18.21 15.01 11.85
CA GLN A 85 -17.73 16.34 12.24
C GLN A 85 -16.26 16.44 12.71
N LEU A 86 -15.34 16.68 11.77
CA LEU A 86 -14.13 17.44 12.03
C LEU A 86 -14.27 18.78 11.30
N SER A 87 -13.99 19.86 12.02
CA SER A 87 -14.30 21.24 11.65
C SER A 87 -13.22 21.90 10.79
N GLY A 88 -12.35 21.12 10.14
CA GLY A 88 -11.44 21.63 9.12
C GLY A 88 -12.19 21.96 7.84
N SER A 89 -11.96 23.15 7.29
CA SER A 89 -12.42 23.51 5.95
C SER A 89 -11.86 22.50 4.95
N ARG A 90 -12.72 21.58 4.51
CA ARG A 90 -12.42 20.47 3.60
C ARG A 90 -11.79 20.99 2.30
N LYS A 91 -10.49 20.76 2.11
CA LYS A 91 -9.75 21.17 0.91
C LYS A 91 -9.98 20.16 -0.20
N LYS A 92 -10.78 20.52 -1.20
CA LYS A 92 -11.02 19.70 -2.39
C LYS A 92 -10.15 20.12 -3.57
N ASP A 93 -9.71 21.37 -3.60
CA ASP A 93 -8.86 21.88 -4.66
C ASP A 93 -7.38 21.63 -4.30
N LEU A 94 -6.59 21.19 -5.29
CA LEU A 94 -5.14 21.03 -5.12
C LEU A 94 -4.46 22.37 -4.81
N ALA A 95 -5.01 23.48 -5.32
CA ALA A 95 -4.49 24.82 -5.06
C ALA A 95 -4.50 25.18 -3.57
N ASP A 96 -5.43 24.62 -2.80
CA ASP A 96 -5.58 24.88 -1.37
C ASP A 96 -4.59 24.08 -0.50
N ILE A 97 -3.94 23.06 -1.08
CA ILE A 97 -3.01 22.18 -0.35
C ILE A 97 -1.71 22.96 -0.07
N PRO A 98 -1.21 22.94 1.18
CA PRO A 98 0.09 23.55 1.50
C PRO A 98 1.19 22.96 0.61
N ALA A 99 2.16 23.80 0.25
CA ALA A 99 3.26 23.38 -0.62
C ALA A 99 4.11 22.27 0.02
N THR A 100 4.21 22.27 1.33
CA THR A 100 4.88 21.25 2.12
C THR A 100 3.82 20.52 2.93
N GLN A 101 3.72 19.20 2.73
CA GLN A 101 2.84 18.37 3.55
C GLN A 101 3.68 17.68 4.61
N ASP A 102 3.60 18.17 5.85
CA ASP A 102 4.20 17.48 6.99
C ASP A 102 3.32 16.31 7.40
N PHE A 103 3.89 15.11 7.31
CA PHE A 103 3.23 13.91 7.81
C PHE A 103 3.50 13.76 9.31
N LYS A 104 2.42 13.73 10.09
CA LYS A 104 2.45 13.33 11.50
C LYS A 104 1.45 12.20 11.66
N GLY A 105 1.84 11.15 12.41
CA GLY A 105 0.94 10.04 12.70
C GLY A 105 -0.36 10.57 13.31
N GLU A 106 -1.49 10.27 12.67
CA GLU A 106 -2.79 10.76 13.12
C GLU A 106 -3.42 9.75 14.08
N LYS A 107 -3.82 10.22 15.26
CA LYS A 107 -4.49 9.38 16.26
C LYS A 107 -5.99 9.54 16.14
N VAL A 108 -6.70 8.44 15.85
CA VAL A 108 -8.16 8.38 15.87
C VAL A 108 -8.55 7.32 16.90
N GLY A 109 -9.07 7.77 18.04
CA GLY A 109 -9.34 6.88 19.18
C GLY A 109 -8.05 6.26 19.74
N ALA A 110 -7.97 4.92 19.72
CA ALA A 110 -6.81 4.16 20.19
C ALA A 110 -5.82 3.80 19.07
N GLU A 111 -6.15 4.08 17.81
CA GLU A 111 -5.34 3.72 16.65
C GLU A 111 -4.48 4.90 16.20
N THR A 112 -3.28 4.59 15.67
CA THR A 112 -2.39 5.59 15.07
C THR A 112 -2.17 5.22 13.61
N PHE A 113 -2.55 6.13 12.71
CA PHE A 113 -2.42 5.96 11.27
C PHE A 113 -1.10 6.56 10.78
N TYR A 114 -0.32 5.77 10.05
CA TYR A 114 0.99 6.15 9.51
C TYR A 114 0.95 6.52 8.02
N THR A 115 -0.23 6.88 7.50
CA THR A 115 -0.43 7.25 6.09
C THR A 115 -1.00 8.66 5.98
N ILE A 116 -0.40 9.50 5.13
CA ILE A 116 -0.82 10.89 4.94
C ILE A 116 -2.26 11.04 4.46
N SER A 117 -2.74 10.12 3.62
CA SER A 117 -4.12 10.10 3.15
C SER A 117 -5.14 9.69 4.23
N CYS A 118 -4.69 9.23 5.39
CA CYS A 118 -5.58 9.05 6.54
C CYS A 118 -5.80 10.35 7.31
N SER A 119 -5.02 11.40 7.04
CA SER A 119 -5.19 12.67 7.73
C SER A 119 -6.30 13.52 7.16
N GLU A 120 -7.03 14.25 8.03
CA GLU A 120 -8.16 15.10 7.65
C GLU A 120 -7.89 16.01 6.43
N PRO A 121 -6.77 16.78 6.35
CA PRO A 121 -6.55 17.70 5.23
C PRO A 121 -6.24 17.00 3.90
N TYR A 122 -5.85 15.72 3.92
CA TYR A 122 -5.35 15.01 2.74
C TYR A 122 -6.18 13.78 2.38
N THR A 123 -7.29 13.51 3.06
CA THR A 123 -8.13 12.31 2.85
C THR A 123 -8.70 12.16 1.43
N TRP A 124 -8.75 13.25 0.67
CA TRP A 124 -9.26 13.27 -0.72
C TRP A 124 -8.18 13.10 -1.78
N PHE A 125 -6.91 13.02 -1.37
CA PHE A 125 -5.78 12.90 -2.28
C PHE A 125 -5.05 11.60 -2.02
N SER A 126 -4.67 10.93 -3.11
CA SER A 126 -3.72 9.83 -3.04
C SER A 126 -2.33 10.35 -2.64
N PRO A 127 -1.49 9.51 -2.01
CA PRO A 127 -0.08 9.85 -1.78
C PRO A 127 0.66 10.28 -3.07
N GLU A 128 0.29 9.71 -4.21
CA GLU A 128 0.83 10.01 -5.53
C GLU A 128 0.47 11.42 -6.01
N GLU A 129 -0.78 11.84 -5.83
CA GLU A 129 -1.22 13.21 -6.18
C GLU A 129 -0.52 14.26 -5.33
N LEU A 130 -0.42 14.01 -4.02
CA LEU A 130 0.31 14.89 -3.09
C LEU A 130 1.79 15.01 -3.48
N ARG A 131 2.43 13.88 -3.79
CA ARG A 131 3.83 13.81 -4.24
C ARG A 131 4.04 14.56 -5.56
N HIS A 132 3.16 14.35 -6.54
CA HIS A 132 3.22 15.03 -7.82
C HIS A 132 3.10 16.56 -7.65
N HIS A 133 2.15 17.02 -6.83
CA HIS A 133 1.97 18.44 -6.55
C HIS A 133 3.16 19.05 -5.81
N ALA A 134 3.75 18.35 -4.83
CA ALA A 134 4.98 18.77 -4.18
C ALA A 134 6.15 18.90 -5.18
N TYR A 135 6.29 17.94 -6.11
CA TYR A 135 7.34 17.95 -7.13
C TYR A 135 7.19 19.09 -8.14
N GLN A 136 5.95 19.43 -8.53
CA GLN A 136 5.68 20.59 -9.38
C GLN A 136 6.14 21.91 -8.73
N LYS A 137 6.10 21.99 -7.39
CA LYS A 137 6.60 23.13 -6.61
C LYS A 137 8.09 23.05 -6.27
N GLY A 138 8.79 22.03 -6.76
CA GLY A 138 10.23 21.83 -6.52
C GLY A 138 10.58 21.13 -5.20
N HIS A 139 9.59 20.69 -4.43
CA HIS A 139 9.79 20.00 -3.14
C HIS A 139 10.00 18.50 -3.36
N ARG A 140 11.21 18.11 -3.76
CA ARG A 140 11.57 16.70 -3.99
C ARG A 140 12.07 15.98 -2.74
N TYR A 141 12.45 16.75 -1.73
CA TYR A 141 13.06 16.27 -0.49
C TYR A 141 12.18 16.69 0.69
N PRO A 142 12.15 15.91 1.78
CA PRO A 142 11.44 16.30 2.98
C PRO A 142 12.03 17.62 3.54
N PRO A 143 11.20 18.45 4.20
CA PRO A 143 11.64 19.72 4.77
C PRO A 143 12.62 19.55 5.94
N SER A 144 12.63 18.38 6.59
CA SER A 144 13.60 17.99 7.62
C SER A 144 14.33 16.71 7.22
N ASP A 145 15.56 16.56 7.68
CA ASP A 145 16.34 15.31 7.59
C ASP A 145 15.80 14.21 8.54
N GLU A 146 14.60 14.40 9.11
CA GLU A 146 13.95 13.36 9.90
C GLU A 146 13.56 12.20 8.98
N LEU A 147 14.25 11.09 9.19
CA LEU A 147 14.04 9.84 8.49
C LEU A 147 12.59 9.35 8.71
N GLN A 148 11.72 9.58 7.73
CA GLN A 148 10.30 9.19 7.78
C GLN A 148 10.07 7.69 7.58
N SER A 149 11.11 6.95 7.17
CA SER A 149 11.04 5.52 6.94
C SER A 149 11.90 4.77 7.95
N ILE A 150 11.35 3.72 8.56
CA ILE A 150 12.15 2.78 9.37
C ILE A 150 13.30 2.18 8.55
N THR A 151 13.10 1.88 7.26
CA THR A 151 14.14 1.31 6.38
C THR A 151 15.26 2.30 6.07
N THR A 152 15.08 3.59 6.35
CA THR A 152 16.15 4.58 6.20
C THR A 152 17.06 4.66 7.43
N LYS A 153 16.66 4.07 8.57
CA LYS A 153 17.54 3.91 9.72
C LYS A 153 18.60 2.84 9.42
N PRO A 154 19.90 3.08 9.70
CA PRO A 154 20.96 2.12 9.39
C PRO A 154 20.74 0.71 9.95
N GLU A 155 20.10 0.61 11.12
CA GLU A 155 19.78 -0.65 11.80
C GLU A 155 18.79 -1.54 11.01
N PHE A 156 17.99 -0.95 10.13
CA PHE A 156 16.92 -1.62 9.36
C PHE A 156 17.16 -1.57 7.85
N ALA A 157 18.28 -0.98 7.42
CA ALA A 157 18.55 -0.66 6.02
C ALA A 157 18.76 -1.88 5.09
N GLN A 158 18.90 -3.09 5.64
CA GLN A 158 19.09 -4.30 4.84
C GLN A 158 17.78 -5.03 4.51
N HIS A 159 16.64 -4.49 4.92
CA HIS A 159 15.34 -5.11 4.70
C HIS A 159 14.32 -4.13 4.14
N SER A 160 13.38 -4.66 3.34
CA SER A 160 12.22 -3.90 2.87
C SER A 160 11.19 -3.72 4.00
N PHE A 161 10.25 -2.79 3.82
CA PHE A 161 9.14 -2.59 4.78
C PHE A 161 8.34 -3.88 4.99
N GLU A 162 8.10 -4.62 3.91
CA GLU A 162 7.37 -5.87 3.92
C GLU A 162 8.12 -6.94 4.72
N GLU A 163 9.45 -7.06 4.54
CA GLU A 163 10.27 -7.97 5.34
C GLU A 163 10.21 -7.64 6.83
N LEU A 164 10.41 -6.36 7.19
CA LEU A 164 10.34 -5.90 8.57
C LEU A 164 8.96 -6.15 9.18
N ARG A 165 7.88 -5.95 8.41
CA ARG A 165 6.51 -6.23 8.84
C ARG A 165 6.26 -7.72 9.07
N VAL A 166 6.72 -8.59 8.15
CA VAL A 166 6.61 -10.04 8.30
C VAL A 166 7.35 -10.50 9.56
N VAL A 167 8.57 -10.02 9.77
CA VAL A 167 9.33 -10.32 10.98
C VAL A 167 8.62 -9.86 12.24
N TYR A 168 8.03 -8.67 12.24
CA TYR A 168 7.26 -8.17 13.38
C TYR A 168 6.06 -9.08 13.69
N MET A 169 5.31 -9.50 12.67
CA MET A 169 4.17 -10.40 12.84
C MET A 169 4.59 -11.77 13.40
N LEU A 170 5.75 -12.29 13.00
CA LEU A 170 6.26 -13.59 13.46
C LEU A 170 6.90 -13.53 14.86
N SER A 171 7.61 -12.45 15.18
CA SER A 171 8.37 -12.33 16.43
C SER A 171 7.63 -11.58 17.54
N GLY A 172 6.55 -10.87 17.21
CA GLY A 172 5.79 -10.02 18.14
C GLY A 172 6.51 -8.74 18.57
N ARG A 173 7.65 -8.40 17.94
CA ARG A 173 8.43 -7.17 18.20
C ARG A 173 9.21 -6.73 16.97
N GLU A 174 9.71 -5.49 16.98
CA GLU A 174 10.65 -5.03 15.97
C GLU A 174 12.01 -5.72 16.15
N LEU A 175 12.59 -6.23 15.05
CA LEU A 175 13.95 -6.77 14.99
C LEU A 175 14.80 -5.91 14.06
N THR A 176 16.05 -5.68 14.43
CA THR A 176 17.07 -5.07 13.57
C THR A 176 17.50 -6.01 12.46
N SER A 177 18.11 -5.48 11.39
CA SER A 177 18.63 -6.30 10.29
C SER A 177 19.62 -7.36 10.75
N ALA A 178 20.47 -7.04 11.72
CA ALA A 178 21.44 -7.98 12.28
C ALA A 178 20.75 -9.15 12.98
N GLU A 179 19.70 -8.89 13.76
CA GLU A 179 18.90 -9.93 14.44
C GLU A 179 18.17 -10.83 13.42
N ILE A 180 17.60 -10.25 12.37
CA ILE A 180 16.90 -10.98 11.31
C ILE A 180 17.86 -11.93 10.60
N ILE A 181 19.01 -11.42 10.16
CA ILE A 181 20.02 -12.22 9.47
C ILE A 181 20.54 -13.35 10.35
N ALA A 182 20.81 -13.07 11.64
CA ALA A 182 21.25 -14.08 12.59
C ALA A 182 20.19 -15.19 12.80
N ALA A 183 18.91 -14.82 12.82
CA ALA A 183 17.81 -15.78 12.98
C ALA A 183 17.58 -16.65 11.73
N MET A 184 17.98 -16.19 10.54
CA MET A 184 17.82 -16.91 9.28
C MET A 184 18.97 -17.89 8.95
N GLN A 185 20.07 -17.87 9.71
CA GLN A 185 21.17 -18.82 9.48
C GLN A 185 20.77 -20.24 9.88
N PRO A 186 20.97 -21.24 9.00
CA PRO A 186 20.70 -22.64 9.34
C PRO A 186 21.58 -23.07 10.51
N ARG A 187 20.96 -23.71 11.51
CA ARG A 187 21.65 -24.32 12.65
C ARG A 187 22.39 -25.58 12.25
#